data_AF-F4PW20-F1
#
_entry.id   AF-F4PW20-F1
#
_cell.length_a   1.000
_cell.length_b   1.000
_cell.length_c   1.000
_cell.angle_alpha   90.00
_cell.angle_beta   90.00
_cell.angle_gamma   90.00
#
_symmetry.space_group_name_H-M   'P 1'
#
loop_
_entity.id
_entity.type
_entity.pdbx_description
1 polymer ?
#
loop_
_entity_poly.entity_id
_entity_poly.type
_entity_poly.pdbx_seq_one_letter_code
_entity_poly.pdbx_strand_id
1 'polypeptide(L)'
;MGDSDDDMNDVRDIPLDEKHQALLQTFIDRRIIEQSTLAKIVSSIKNYYRETNGTPNDYINKINSSIISVSLKISNLRTANKQYWCLVNLKIDEGSKLATKYAPVETTYFKVIVEAMLANGGEARTSALVDLSKGIKDMTMTKAERIIRIFKEDGWLKETSNTTISLSDRSIMDLGPLLVDLPECCLCHQRVLVQNNHIDDCERCNAKMHPHCLETWKKKNNNCPSCSQPL
;
A
#
# COMPACT_ATOMS: atom_id res chain seq x y z
N MET A 1 7.44 12.06 51.83
CA MET A 1 7.93 10.85 51.16
C MET A 1 6.70 9.98 50.97
N GLY A 2 5.85 10.20 49.98
CA GLY A 2 6.16 10.57 48.60
C GLY A 2 6.47 9.29 47.86
N ASP A 3 5.42 8.57 47.49
CA ASP A 3 5.41 7.56 46.42
C ASP A 3 3.98 7.55 45.85
N SER A 4 3.82 8.43 44.87
CA SER A 4 2.73 8.44 43.91
C SER A 4 3.24 7.67 42.70
N ASP A 5 2.88 6.39 42.61
CA ASP A 5 3.20 5.57 41.45
C ASP A 5 1.92 4.96 40.86
N ASP A 6 1.80 5.22 39.56
CA ASP A 6 1.06 4.47 38.55
C ASP A 6 -0.47 4.50 38.57
N ASP A 7 -0.98 5.69 38.27
CA ASP A 7 -2.17 5.84 37.44
C ASP A 7 -1.81 5.44 35.98
N MET A 8 -1.59 4.13 35.75
CA MET A 8 -1.42 3.59 34.40
C MET A 8 -2.74 3.68 33.67
N ASN A 9 -2.80 4.62 32.74
CA ASN A 9 -3.84 4.81 31.72
C ASN A 9 -4.48 3.49 31.28
N ASP A 10 -5.66 3.22 31.82
CA ASP A 10 -6.68 2.32 31.27
C ASP A 10 -7.10 2.88 29.90
N VAL A 11 -6.32 2.55 28.86
CA VAL A 11 -6.73 2.76 27.46
C VAL A 11 -7.86 1.78 27.20
N ARG A 12 -9.06 2.17 27.63
CA ARG A 12 -10.28 1.43 27.35
C ARG A 12 -10.36 1.28 25.83
N ASP A 13 -10.29 0.04 25.36
CA ASP A 13 -10.74 -0.35 24.03
C ASP A 13 -12.20 0.10 23.90
N ILE A 14 -12.42 1.32 23.40
CA ILE A 14 -13.77 1.83 23.14
C ILE A 14 -14.34 0.92 22.05
N PRO A 15 -15.40 0.13 22.33
CA PRO A 15 -15.94 -0.78 21.36
C PRO A 15 -16.36 0.00 20.12
N LEU A 16 -15.89 -0.46 18.97
CA LEU A 16 -16.31 0.10 17.69
C LEU A 16 -17.83 -0.06 17.59
N ASP A 17 -18.57 1.01 17.34
CA ASP A 17 -20.03 0.93 17.24
C ASP A 17 -20.48 0.10 16.00
N GLU A 18 -21.75 -0.31 15.96
CA GLU A 18 -22.28 -1.22 14.93
C GLU A 18 -22.16 -0.63 13.51
N LYS A 19 -22.26 0.69 13.35
CA LYS A 19 -22.15 1.36 12.04
C LYS A 19 -20.71 1.34 11.52
N HIS A 20 -19.72 1.57 12.38
CA HIS A 20 -18.32 1.46 12.02
C HIS A 20 -17.91 0.00 11.82
N GLN A 21 -18.48 -0.94 12.58
CA GLN A 21 -18.30 -2.39 12.36
C GLN A 21 -18.82 -2.82 10.98
N ALA A 22 -20.00 -2.36 10.56
CA ALA A 22 -20.54 -2.67 9.24
C ALA A 22 -19.62 -2.19 8.10
N LEU A 23 -19.03 -1.00 8.24
CA LEU A 23 -18.05 -0.51 7.28
C LEU A 23 -16.76 -1.35 7.31
N LEU A 24 -16.26 -1.68 8.50
CA LEU A 24 -15.07 -2.54 8.65
C LEU A 24 -15.30 -3.92 8.04
N GLN A 25 -16.47 -4.54 8.24
CA GLN A 25 -16.84 -5.81 7.61
C GLN A 25 -16.81 -5.71 6.08
N THR A 26 -17.29 -4.59 5.53
CA THR A 26 -17.20 -4.33 4.09
C THR A 26 -15.75 -4.25 3.59
N PHE A 27 -14.84 -3.67 4.39
CA PHE A 27 -13.41 -3.66 4.10
C PHE A 27 -12.76 -5.04 4.24
N ILE A 28 -13.20 -5.88 5.18
CA ILE A 28 -12.69 -7.25 5.33
C ILE A 28 -13.07 -8.10 4.11
N ASP A 29 -14.31 -7.95 3.63
CA ASP A 29 -14.84 -8.67 2.46
C ASP A 29 -14.19 -8.19 1.15
N ARG A 30 -14.21 -6.88 0.90
CA ARG A 30 -13.79 -6.32 -0.40
C ARG A 30 -12.31 -6.00 -0.50
N ARG A 31 -11.63 -5.80 0.65
CA ARG A 31 -10.24 -5.33 0.83
C ARG A 31 -9.88 -3.98 0.23
N ILE A 32 -10.33 -3.69 -0.99
CA ILE A 32 -10.11 -2.45 -1.73
C ILE A 32 -11.46 -1.87 -2.17
N ILE A 33 -11.65 -0.57 -1.92
CA ILE A 33 -12.89 0.14 -2.24
C ILE A 33 -12.53 1.47 -2.90
N GLU A 34 -13.08 1.74 -4.09
CA GLU A 34 -12.95 3.05 -4.76
C GLU A 34 -13.65 4.15 -3.95
N GLN A 35 -13.10 5.37 -3.91
CA GLN A 35 -13.65 6.52 -3.20
C GLN A 35 -15.14 6.76 -3.49
N SER A 36 -15.55 6.64 -4.75
CA SER A 36 -16.94 6.84 -5.18
C SER A 36 -17.88 5.78 -4.57
N THR A 37 -17.43 4.53 -4.52
CA THR A 37 -18.14 3.40 -3.90
C THR A 37 -18.15 3.51 -2.38
N LEU A 38 -17.04 3.93 -1.76
CA LEU A 38 -16.97 4.17 -0.32
C LEU A 38 -18.00 5.22 0.12
N ALA A 39 -18.09 6.33 -0.62
CA ALA A 39 -19.09 7.38 -0.33
C ALA A 39 -20.53 6.83 -0.39
N LYS A 40 -20.83 5.94 -1.35
CA LYS A 40 -22.14 5.27 -1.45
C LYS A 40 -22.39 4.32 -0.28
N ILE A 41 -21.40 3.51 0.10
CA ILE A 41 -21.51 2.58 1.24
C ILE A 41 -21.78 3.35 2.54
N VAL A 42 -20.98 4.38 2.82
CA VAL A 42 -21.16 5.23 4.01
C VAL A 42 -22.52 5.91 3.99
N SER A 43 -22.98 6.39 2.83
CA SER A 43 -24.33 6.96 2.71
C SER A 43 -25.43 5.94 3.03
N SER A 44 -25.29 4.69 2.57
CA SER A 44 -26.24 3.61 2.90
C SER A 44 -26.24 3.28 4.39
N ILE A 45 -25.06 3.21 5.02
CA ILE A 45 -24.94 2.98 6.48
C ILE A 45 -25.60 4.12 7.24
N LYS A 46 -25.32 5.37 6.87
CA LYS A 46 -25.95 6.56 7.46
C LYS A 46 -27.46 6.53 7.36
N ASN A 47 -28.00 6.16 6.21
CA ASN A 47 -29.45 6.04 6.01
C ASN A 47 -30.06 4.96 6.92
N TYR A 48 -29.39 3.82 7.09
CA TYR A 48 -29.85 2.74 7.96
C TYR A 48 -29.85 3.15 9.45
N TYR A 49 -28.78 3.78 9.92
CA TYR A 49 -28.63 4.23 11.31
C TYR A 49 -29.22 5.63 11.59
N ARG A 50 -29.90 6.24 10.61
CA ARG A 50 -30.51 7.59 10.70
C ARG A 50 -29.53 8.69 11.11
N GLU A 51 -28.30 8.63 10.61
CA GLU A 51 -27.25 9.61 10.88
C GLU A 51 -27.12 10.63 9.74
N THR A 52 -27.18 11.91 10.06
CA THR A 52 -27.07 12.99 9.07
C THR A 52 -25.63 13.50 8.91
N ASN A 53 -24.81 13.37 9.96
CA ASN A 53 -23.46 13.92 10.04
C ASN A 53 -22.38 12.87 9.76
N GLY A 54 -21.13 13.30 9.65
CA GLY A 54 -19.99 12.41 9.40
C GLY A 54 -19.70 12.18 7.92
N THR A 55 -18.42 12.30 7.58
CA THR A 55 -17.82 12.03 6.28
C THR A 55 -17.22 10.61 6.25
N PRO A 56 -16.92 10.05 5.06
CA PRO A 56 -16.20 8.78 4.98
C PRO A 56 -14.87 8.78 5.75
N ASN A 57 -14.16 9.91 5.79
CA ASN A 57 -12.91 10.04 6.54
C ASN A 57 -13.12 9.95 8.04
N ASP A 58 -14.22 10.50 8.58
CA ASP A 58 -14.51 10.44 10.01
C ASP A 58 -14.75 9.00 10.45
N TYR A 59 -15.50 8.24 9.64
CA TYR A 59 -15.72 6.80 9.85
C TYR A 59 -14.39 6.04 9.84
N ILE A 60 -13.55 6.29 8.83
CA ILE A 60 -12.25 5.63 8.69
C ILE A 60 -11.34 5.96 9.88
N ASN A 61 -11.29 7.22 10.32
CA ASN A 61 -10.47 7.63 11.46
C ASN A 61 -10.90 6.91 12.73
N LYS A 62 -12.21 6.83 12.99
CA LYS A 62 -12.74 6.12 14.16
C LYS A 62 -12.43 4.63 14.13
N ILE A 63 -12.57 3.99 12.95
CA ILE A 63 -12.20 2.59 12.75
C ILE A 63 -10.70 2.41 13.00
N ASN A 64 -9.85 3.23 12.37
CA ASN A 64 -8.40 3.15 12.51
C ASN A 64 -7.93 3.27 13.95
N SER A 65 -8.51 4.19 14.74
CA SER A 65 -8.18 4.30 16.17
C SER A 65 -8.45 3.01 16.96
N SER A 66 -9.39 2.17 16.49
CA SER A 66 -9.77 0.93 17.16
C SER A 66 -8.99 -0.28 16.62
N ILE A 67 -8.72 -0.34 15.30
CA ILE A 67 -8.04 -1.50 14.68
C ILE A 67 -6.51 -1.38 14.65
N ILE A 68 -5.96 -0.21 14.99
CA ILE A 68 -4.51 -0.02 15.03
C ILE A 68 -3.84 -0.92 16.09
N SER A 69 -4.54 -1.21 17.19
CA SER A 69 -4.07 -2.10 18.26
C SER A 69 -3.79 -3.53 17.76
N VAL A 70 -4.56 -3.99 16.77
CA VAL A 70 -4.35 -5.28 16.10
C VAL A 70 -3.45 -5.18 14.87
N SER A 71 -2.72 -4.07 14.72
CA SER A 71 -1.80 -3.81 13.62
C SER A 71 -2.49 -3.76 12.23
N LEU A 72 -3.74 -3.35 12.16
CA LEU A 72 -4.45 -3.10 10.90
C LEU A 72 -4.70 -1.59 10.72
N LYS A 73 -4.81 -1.15 9.47
CA LYS A 73 -5.16 0.23 9.14
C LYS A 73 -5.89 0.31 7.80
N ILE A 74 -6.95 1.09 7.73
CA ILE A 74 -7.54 1.51 6.46
C ILE A 74 -6.72 2.71 5.95
N SER A 75 -6.03 2.52 4.84
CA SER A 75 -5.16 3.53 4.22
C SER A 75 -5.68 3.94 2.84
N ASN A 76 -5.34 5.15 2.43
CA ASN A 76 -5.66 5.66 1.12
C ASN A 76 -4.59 5.26 0.08
N LEU A 77 -5.03 4.87 -1.11
CA LEU A 77 -4.22 4.67 -2.30
C LEU A 77 -4.68 5.63 -3.40
N ARG A 78 -3.74 6.38 -3.99
CA ARG A 78 -4.03 7.29 -5.10
C ARG A 78 -3.30 6.80 -6.33
N THR A 79 -4.05 6.59 -7.40
CA THR A 79 -3.53 6.29 -8.73
C THR A 79 -3.78 7.50 -9.64
N ALA A 80 -3.29 7.47 -10.87
CA ALA A 80 -3.39 8.59 -11.80
C ALA A 80 -4.82 9.14 -11.96
N ASN A 81 -5.83 8.24 -11.98
CA ASN A 81 -7.21 8.60 -12.28
C ASN A 81 -8.19 8.31 -11.14
N LYS A 82 -7.76 7.56 -10.12
CA LYS A 82 -8.68 7.02 -9.10
C LYS A 82 -8.07 7.07 -7.71
N GLN A 83 -8.95 7.17 -6.73
CA GLN A 83 -8.60 7.09 -5.33
C GLN A 83 -9.31 5.87 -4.73
N TYR A 84 -8.55 5.06 -3.99
CA TYR A 84 -8.99 3.84 -3.35
C TYR A 84 -8.71 3.89 -1.86
N TRP A 85 -9.42 3.06 -1.10
CA TRP A 85 -9.20 2.81 0.30
C TRP A 85 -9.03 1.32 0.52
N CYS A 86 -8.03 0.96 1.32
CA CYS A 86 -7.64 -0.43 1.49
C CYS A 86 -7.34 -0.74 2.95
N LEU A 87 -7.76 -1.92 3.39
CA LEU A 87 -7.39 -2.46 4.69
C LEU A 87 -6.00 -3.10 4.59
N VAL A 88 -5.00 -2.43 5.14
CA VAL A 88 -3.60 -2.86 5.18
C VAL A 88 -3.23 -3.43 6.54
N ASN A 89 -2.23 -4.31 6.52
CA ASN A 89 -1.60 -4.84 7.72
C ASN A 89 -0.29 -4.09 7.94
N LEU A 90 0.01 -3.78 9.19
CA LEU A 90 1.19 -3.02 9.60
C LEU A 90 2.33 -3.91 10.08
N LYS A 91 2.09 -5.21 10.27
CA LYS A 91 3.15 -6.14 10.65
C LYS A 91 4.04 -6.48 9.45
N ILE A 92 5.34 -6.63 9.74
CA ILE A 92 6.39 -6.98 8.77
C ILE A 92 6.28 -8.46 8.35
N ASP A 93 5.62 -9.31 9.15
CA ASP A 93 5.48 -10.76 8.91
C ASP A 93 4.43 -11.14 7.84
N GLU A 94 4.28 -10.29 6.81
CA GLU A 94 3.46 -10.47 5.60
C GLU A 94 3.71 -11.79 4.85
N GLY A 95 4.81 -12.48 5.15
CA GLY A 95 5.00 -13.87 4.75
C GLY A 95 3.77 -14.74 5.05
N SER A 96 3.02 -14.42 6.11
CA SER A 96 1.77 -15.08 6.51
C SER A 96 0.62 -14.88 5.51
N LYS A 97 0.51 -13.69 4.87
CA LYS A 97 -0.53 -13.42 3.86
C LYS A 97 -0.29 -14.20 2.57
N LEU A 98 0.98 -14.33 2.18
CA LEU A 98 1.38 -15.12 1.02
C LEU A 98 1.32 -16.62 1.34
N ALA A 99 1.70 -17.03 2.55
CA ALA A 99 1.74 -18.43 2.98
C ALA A 99 0.37 -19.12 2.99
N THR A 100 -0.74 -18.39 3.08
CA THR A 100 -2.09 -18.98 3.00
C THR A 100 -2.53 -19.30 1.57
N LYS A 101 -1.96 -18.63 0.56
CA LYS A 101 -2.33 -18.82 -0.85
C LYS A 101 -1.25 -19.53 -1.69
N TYR A 102 0.02 -19.34 -1.36
CA TYR A 102 1.15 -19.82 -2.14
C TYR A 102 1.92 -20.90 -1.40
N ALA A 103 2.53 -21.82 -2.15
CA ALA A 103 3.39 -22.82 -1.56
C ALA A 103 4.62 -22.17 -0.89
N PRO A 104 5.26 -22.81 0.12
CA PRO A 104 6.41 -22.24 0.81
C PRO A 104 7.56 -21.81 -0.11
N VAL A 105 7.82 -22.59 -1.17
CA VAL A 105 8.85 -22.29 -2.18
C VAL A 105 8.48 -21.08 -3.04
N GLU A 106 7.18 -20.88 -3.34
CA GLU A 106 6.66 -19.74 -4.09
C GLU A 106 6.72 -18.46 -3.23
N THR A 107 6.40 -18.57 -1.94
CA THR A 107 6.52 -17.47 -0.97
C THR A 107 7.98 -17.06 -0.79
N THR A 108 8.90 -18.02 -0.70
CA THR A 108 10.34 -17.75 -0.62
C THR A 108 10.82 -17.02 -1.87
N TYR A 109 10.39 -17.49 -3.06
CA TYR A 109 10.72 -16.83 -4.31
C TYR A 109 10.16 -15.40 -4.41
N PHE A 110 8.94 -15.17 -3.95
CA PHE A 110 8.38 -13.83 -3.90
C PHE A 110 9.20 -12.88 -3.03
N LYS A 111 9.67 -13.33 -1.85
CA LYS A 111 10.54 -12.51 -0.98
C LYS A 111 11.81 -12.08 -1.70
N VAL A 112 12.48 -13.03 -2.37
CA VAL A 112 13.69 -12.75 -3.15
C VAL A 112 13.41 -11.77 -4.31
N ILE A 113 12.24 -11.88 -4.97
CA ILE A 113 11.81 -10.92 -5.99
C ILE A 113 11.63 -9.52 -5.38
N VAL A 114 10.93 -9.41 -4.25
CA VAL A 114 10.69 -8.11 -3.59
C VAL A 114 12.00 -7.47 -3.17
N GLU A 115 12.91 -8.22 -2.55
CA GLU A 115 14.25 -7.74 -2.18
C GLU A 115 15.05 -7.24 -3.40
N ALA A 116 15.05 -8.00 -4.50
CA ALA A 116 15.72 -7.59 -5.72
C ALA A 116 15.07 -6.34 -6.36
N MET A 117 13.75 -6.20 -6.28
CA MET A 117 13.04 -5.01 -6.74
C MET A 117 13.33 -3.80 -5.86
N LEU A 118 13.39 -3.96 -4.54
CA LEU A 118 13.75 -2.87 -3.61
C LEU A 118 15.11 -2.26 -3.96
N ALA A 119 16.09 -3.10 -4.26
CA ALA A 119 17.42 -2.66 -4.70
C ALA A 119 17.39 -1.88 -6.03
N ASN A 120 16.36 -2.05 -6.85
CA ASN A 120 16.19 -1.42 -8.15
C ASN A 120 14.99 -0.44 -8.19
N GLY A 121 14.58 0.08 -7.02
CA GLY A 121 13.52 1.10 -6.95
C GLY A 121 12.12 0.60 -7.33
N GLY A 122 11.85 -0.69 -7.16
CA GLY A 122 10.53 -1.31 -7.38
C GLY A 122 10.27 -1.81 -8.79
N GLU A 123 11.29 -1.89 -9.63
CA GLU A 123 11.21 -2.36 -11.03
C GLU A 123 12.38 -3.32 -11.34
N ALA A 124 12.15 -4.35 -12.15
CA ALA A 124 13.18 -5.28 -12.57
C ALA A 124 12.88 -5.91 -13.94
N ARG A 125 13.92 -6.36 -14.64
CA ARG A 125 13.76 -7.13 -15.89
C ARG A 125 13.18 -8.51 -15.59
N THR A 126 12.24 -8.97 -16.41
CA THR A 126 11.63 -10.31 -16.29
C THR A 126 12.68 -11.40 -16.25
N SER A 127 13.70 -11.34 -17.12
CA SER A 127 14.78 -12.33 -17.17
C SER A 127 15.60 -12.36 -15.87
N ALA A 128 15.89 -11.18 -15.29
CA ALA A 128 16.61 -11.09 -14.03
C ALA A 128 15.81 -11.73 -12.88
N LEU A 129 14.48 -11.53 -12.86
CA LEU A 129 13.62 -12.19 -11.87
C LEU A 129 13.62 -13.70 -12.03
N VAL A 130 13.51 -14.21 -13.27
CA VAL A 130 13.59 -15.65 -13.56
C VAL A 130 14.94 -16.23 -13.12
N ASP A 131 16.03 -15.50 -13.30
CA ASP A 131 17.37 -15.93 -12.87
C ASP A 131 17.50 -16.07 -11.35
N LEU A 132 16.76 -15.30 -10.55
CA LEU A 132 16.72 -15.44 -9.09
C LEU A 132 16.28 -16.84 -8.64
N SER A 133 15.54 -17.57 -9.49
CA SER A 133 15.11 -18.94 -9.21
C SER A 133 16.28 -19.92 -9.05
N LYS A 134 17.44 -19.64 -9.65
CA LYS A 134 18.62 -20.51 -9.59
C LYS A 134 19.19 -20.66 -8.18
N GLY A 135 18.95 -19.67 -7.31
CA GLY A 135 19.36 -19.70 -5.90
C GLY A 135 18.36 -20.40 -4.97
N ILE A 136 17.23 -20.90 -5.48
CA ILE A 136 16.13 -21.42 -4.67
C ILE A 136 15.97 -22.92 -4.91
N LYS A 137 16.06 -23.68 -3.82
CA LYS A 137 15.85 -25.13 -3.85
C LYS A 137 14.45 -25.48 -4.40
N ASP A 138 14.37 -26.51 -5.21
CA ASP A 138 13.11 -27.02 -5.81
C ASP A 138 12.37 -25.99 -6.69
N MET A 139 13.15 -25.05 -7.25
CA MET A 139 12.69 -24.06 -8.23
C MET A 139 13.41 -24.24 -9.57
N THR A 140 12.64 -24.26 -10.66
CA THR A 140 13.16 -24.24 -12.03
C THR A 140 12.79 -22.93 -12.71
N MET A 141 13.51 -22.53 -13.76
CA MET A 141 13.20 -21.32 -14.51
C MET A 141 11.77 -21.33 -15.09
N THR A 142 11.32 -22.45 -15.65
CA THR A 142 9.94 -22.58 -16.18
C THR A 142 8.90 -22.44 -15.06
N LYS A 143 9.17 -22.99 -13.88
CA LYS A 143 8.30 -22.84 -12.71
C LYS A 143 8.28 -21.38 -12.23
N ALA A 144 9.42 -20.70 -12.27
CA ALA A 144 9.55 -19.29 -11.94
C ALA A 144 8.77 -18.37 -12.88
N GLU A 145 8.83 -18.60 -14.20
CA GLU A 145 8.03 -17.86 -15.19
C GLU A 145 6.53 -18.00 -14.92
N ARG A 146 6.08 -19.23 -14.65
CA ARG A 146 4.69 -19.51 -14.28
C ARG A 146 4.28 -18.78 -13.00
N ILE A 147 5.12 -18.81 -11.97
CA ILE A 147 4.84 -18.13 -10.69
C ILE A 147 4.81 -16.61 -10.87
N ILE A 148 5.73 -16.03 -11.64
CA ILE A 148 5.71 -14.59 -11.97
C ILE A 148 4.39 -14.22 -12.66
N ARG A 149 3.89 -15.06 -13.58
CA ARG A 149 2.58 -14.87 -14.21
C ARG A 149 1.44 -14.90 -13.19
N ILE A 150 1.45 -15.85 -12.26
CA ILE A 150 0.46 -15.93 -11.18
C ILE A 150 0.50 -14.66 -10.31
N PHE A 151 1.70 -14.17 -9.95
CA PHE A 151 1.82 -12.92 -9.19
C PHE A 151 1.31 -11.70 -9.96
N LYS A 152 1.41 -11.69 -11.29
CA LYS A 152 0.79 -10.66 -12.12
C LYS A 152 -0.74 -10.78 -12.14
N GLU A 153 -1.26 -11.97 -12.35
CA GLU A 153 -2.71 -12.25 -12.36
C GLU A 153 -3.36 -11.94 -10.99
N ASP A 154 -2.64 -12.24 -9.91
CA ASP A 154 -3.04 -11.91 -8.54
C ASP A 154 -2.80 -10.44 -8.19
N GLY A 155 -2.24 -9.66 -9.11
CA GLY A 155 -2.05 -8.23 -8.97
C GLY A 155 -1.00 -7.84 -7.95
N TRP A 156 0.00 -8.68 -7.65
CA TRP A 156 1.21 -8.28 -6.91
C TRP A 156 2.24 -7.59 -7.81
N LEU A 157 2.31 -8.00 -9.06
CA LEU A 157 3.24 -7.48 -10.06
C LEU A 157 2.46 -6.88 -11.23
N LYS A 158 3.04 -5.90 -11.93
CA LYS A 158 2.50 -5.34 -13.17
C LYS A 158 3.60 -5.22 -14.21
N GLU A 159 3.25 -5.46 -15.47
CA GLU A 159 4.18 -5.20 -16.59
C GLU A 159 4.24 -3.70 -16.85
N THR A 160 5.45 -3.17 -16.93
CA THR A 160 5.70 -1.77 -17.34
C THR A 160 6.19 -1.70 -18.78
N SER A 161 6.83 -2.77 -19.27
CA SER A 161 7.21 -2.95 -20.66
C SER A 161 7.22 -4.45 -21.03
N ASN A 162 7.52 -4.77 -22.29
CA ASN A 162 7.65 -6.16 -22.75
C ASN A 162 8.72 -6.97 -21.98
N THR A 163 9.69 -6.30 -21.36
CA THR A 163 10.83 -6.96 -20.68
C THR A 163 10.93 -6.59 -19.20
N THR A 164 10.05 -5.71 -18.71
CA THR A 164 10.18 -5.12 -17.38
C THR A 164 8.89 -5.26 -16.58
N ILE A 165 9.06 -5.58 -15.31
CA ILE A 165 7.98 -5.80 -14.34
C ILE A 165 8.24 -4.90 -13.13
N SER A 166 7.19 -4.31 -12.58
CA SER A 166 7.21 -3.49 -11.38
C SER A 166 6.24 -4.02 -10.32
N LEU A 167 6.47 -3.63 -9.07
CA LEU A 167 5.48 -3.83 -8.00
C LEU A 167 4.16 -3.13 -8.37
N SER A 168 3.05 -3.82 -8.12
CA SER A 168 1.73 -3.22 -8.31
C SER A 168 1.36 -2.28 -7.17
N ASP A 169 0.27 -1.54 -7.36
CA ASP A 169 -0.28 -0.68 -6.32
C ASP A 169 -0.77 -1.49 -5.11
N ARG A 170 -1.24 -2.73 -5.34
CA ARG A 170 -1.56 -3.68 -4.27
C ARG A 170 -0.32 -4.02 -3.44
N SER A 171 0.80 -4.30 -4.09
CA SER A 171 2.06 -4.58 -3.38
C SER A 171 2.50 -3.39 -2.54
N ILE A 172 2.38 -2.16 -3.05
CA ILE A 172 2.72 -0.95 -2.29
C ILE A 172 1.90 -0.86 -0.98
N MET A 173 0.62 -1.23 -1.03
CA MET A 173 -0.27 -1.17 0.13
C MET A 173 -0.09 -2.33 1.08
N ASP A 174 -0.12 -3.55 0.56
CA ASP A 174 -0.12 -4.77 1.36
C ASP A 174 1.25 -5.00 2.00
N LEU A 175 2.33 -4.67 1.28
CA LEU A 175 3.72 -4.87 1.72
C LEU A 175 4.35 -3.58 2.26
N GLY A 176 3.58 -2.53 2.51
CA GLY A 176 4.10 -1.22 2.93
C GLY A 176 5.24 -1.26 3.97
N PRO A 177 5.13 -2.06 5.06
CA PRO A 177 6.21 -2.22 6.05
C PRO A 177 7.52 -2.82 5.51
N LEU A 178 7.47 -3.59 4.43
CA LEU A 178 8.65 -4.15 3.74
C LEU A 178 9.25 -3.18 2.72
N LEU A 179 8.53 -2.13 2.34
CA LEU A 179 8.90 -1.22 1.27
C LEU A 179 9.46 0.11 1.78
N VAL A 180 9.99 0.12 3.00
CA VAL A 180 10.47 1.34 3.68
C VAL A 180 11.66 1.99 2.98
N ASP A 181 12.46 1.21 2.25
CA ASP A 181 13.64 1.70 1.52
C ASP A 181 13.30 2.42 0.21
N LEU A 182 12.04 2.31 -0.26
CA LEU A 182 11.58 3.04 -1.43
C LEU A 182 11.25 4.49 -1.09
N PRO A 183 11.55 5.46 -1.97
CA PRO A 183 11.29 6.86 -1.72
C PRO A 183 9.79 7.16 -1.57
N GLU A 184 9.46 8.18 -0.79
CA GLU A 184 8.09 8.68 -0.64
C GLU A 184 7.82 9.88 -1.53
N CYS A 185 6.62 9.92 -2.09
CA CYS A 185 6.14 11.08 -2.85
C CYS A 185 5.89 12.24 -1.89
N CYS A 186 6.51 13.40 -2.11
CA CYS A 186 6.31 14.55 -1.23
C CYS A 186 4.91 15.17 -1.30
N LEU A 187 4.06 14.76 -2.25
CA LEU A 187 2.70 15.26 -2.45
C LEU A 187 1.61 14.34 -1.86
N CYS A 188 1.78 13.02 -1.97
CA CYS A 188 0.77 12.05 -1.53
C CYS A 188 1.28 11.08 -0.44
N HIS A 189 2.57 11.15 -0.09
CA HIS A 189 3.24 10.32 0.91
C HIS A 189 3.17 8.81 0.66
N GLN A 190 2.89 8.39 -0.59
CA GLN A 190 2.94 6.99 -1.01
C GLN A 190 4.31 6.67 -1.63
N ARG A 191 4.70 5.39 -1.62
CA ARG A 191 5.96 4.92 -2.21
C ARG A 191 6.02 5.22 -3.70
N VAL A 192 7.13 5.77 -4.15
CA VAL A 192 7.43 6.07 -5.56
C VAL A 192 8.30 4.94 -6.09
N LEU A 193 7.83 4.33 -7.19
CA LEU A 193 8.58 3.32 -7.91
C LEU A 193 9.27 3.97 -9.11
N VAL A 194 10.42 3.42 -9.49
CA VAL A 194 11.04 3.65 -10.79
C VAL A 194 10.06 3.23 -11.88
N GLN A 195 9.95 4.05 -12.91
CA GLN A 195 9.19 3.74 -14.12
C GLN A 195 10.10 3.93 -15.33
N ASN A 196 10.36 2.86 -16.07
CA ASN A 196 11.25 2.90 -17.23
C ASN A 196 12.62 3.51 -16.90
N ASN A 197 13.21 3.09 -15.78
CA ASN A 197 14.50 3.59 -15.30
C ASN A 197 14.52 5.11 -14.97
N HIS A 198 13.37 5.71 -14.70
CA HIS A 198 13.23 7.12 -14.34
C HIS A 198 12.33 7.31 -13.11
N ILE A 199 12.63 8.32 -12.29
CA ILE A 199 11.77 8.85 -11.22
C ILE A 199 11.73 10.36 -11.38
N ASP A 200 10.53 10.95 -11.34
CA ASP A 200 10.41 12.40 -11.32
C ASP A 200 10.87 12.96 -9.96
N ASP A 201 11.90 13.79 -10.01
CA ASP A 201 12.46 14.44 -8.83
C ASP A 201 12.80 15.91 -9.06
N CYS A 202 13.10 16.61 -7.98
CA CYS A 202 13.55 17.98 -8.03
C CYS A 202 15.08 18.02 -8.17
N GLU A 203 15.61 18.76 -9.15
CA GLU A 203 17.08 18.89 -9.29
C GLU A 203 17.73 19.65 -8.12
N ARG A 204 16.94 20.43 -7.37
CA ARG A 204 17.41 21.31 -6.30
C ARG A 204 17.26 20.71 -4.90
N CYS A 205 16.51 19.62 -4.75
CA CYS A 205 16.34 18.94 -3.46
C CYS A 205 15.98 17.46 -3.66
N ASN A 206 16.06 16.62 -2.62
CA ASN A 206 15.82 15.18 -2.80
C ASN A 206 14.33 14.78 -2.89
N ALA A 207 13.42 15.69 -3.25
CA ALA A 207 12.00 15.41 -3.34
C ALA A 207 11.71 14.48 -4.53
N LYS A 208 11.06 13.34 -4.28
CA LYS A 208 10.54 12.44 -5.30
C LYS A 208 9.04 12.63 -5.46
N MET A 209 8.54 12.49 -6.67
CA MET A 209 7.12 12.66 -7.00
C MET A 209 6.67 11.56 -7.95
N HIS A 210 5.43 11.11 -7.81
CA HIS A 210 4.83 10.30 -8.88
C HIS A 210 4.52 11.19 -10.10
N PRO A 211 4.59 10.65 -11.33
CA PRO A 211 4.27 11.42 -12.55
C PRO A 211 2.89 12.08 -12.48
N HIS A 212 1.87 11.34 -12.09
CA HIS A 212 0.50 11.87 -11.96
C HIS A 212 0.36 12.95 -10.87
N CYS A 213 1.13 12.84 -9.79
CA CYS A 213 1.15 13.84 -8.72
C CYS A 213 1.80 15.13 -9.22
N LEU A 214 2.93 15.00 -9.93
CA LEU A 214 3.65 16.12 -10.52
C LEU A 214 2.81 16.84 -11.58
N GLU A 215 2.19 16.10 -12.51
CA GLU A 215 1.29 16.66 -13.52
C GLU A 215 0.12 17.42 -12.91
N THR A 216 -0.48 16.88 -11.83
CA THR A 216 -1.58 17.55 -11.13
C THR A 216 -1.11 18.81 -10.42
N TRP A 217 0.08 18.78 -9.83
CA TRP A 217 0.69 19.94 -9.15
C TRP A 217 1.05 21.06 -10.14
N LYS A 218 1.66 20.70 -11.28
CA LYS A 218 2.08 21.62 -12.35
C LYS A 218 0.92 22.39 -12.99
N LYS A 219 -0.34 21.93 -12.83
CA LYS A 219 -1.54 22.67 -13.27
C LYS A 219 -1.78 23.98 -12.51
N LYS A 220 -1.24 24.11 -11.29
CA LYS A 220 -1.48 25.27 -10.41
C LYS A 220 -0.21 25.91 -9.87
N ASN A 221 0.92 25.21 -9.93
CA ASN A 221 2.17 25.65 -9.32
C ASN A 221 3.34 25.34 -10.27
N ASN A 222 4.35 26.21 -10.33
CA ASN A 222 5.56 25.97 -11.12
C ASN A 222 6.78 25.65 -10.24
N ASN A 223 6.57 25.54 -8.93
CA ASN A 223 7.63 25.44 -7.93
C ASN A 223 7.53 24.11 -7.20
N CYS A 224 8.66 23.60 -6.72
CA CYS A 224 8.76 22.36 -5.98
C CYS A 224 7.97 22.50 -4.67
N PRO A 225 7.10 21.53 -4.33
CA PRO A 225 6.36 21.57 -3.07
C PRO A 225 7.27 21.49 -1.84
N SER A 226 8.50 20.99 -1.97
CA SER A 226 9.43 20.80 -0.85
C SER A 226 10.40 21.98 -0.64
N CYS A 227 10.94 22.58 -1.71
CA CYS A 227 11.96 23.64 -1.60
C CYS A 227 11.52 24.98 -2.24
N SER A 228 10.33 25.04 -2.83
CA SER A 228 9.77 26.22 -3.49
C SER A 228 10.59 26.78 -4.66
N GLN A 229 11.60 26.06 -5.15
CA GLN A 229 12.35 26.40 -6.36
C GLN A 229 11.63 25.91 -7.63
N PRO A 230 11.91 26.47 -8.83
CA PRO A 230 11.29 26.00 -10.07
C PRO A 230 11.48 24.48 -10.34
N LEU A 231 10.43 23.82 -10.86
CA LEU A 231 10.36 22.40 -11.28
C LEU A 231 10.51 22.20 -12.80
#